data_AF-A0A8D8BZ72-F1
#
_entry.id   AF-A0A8D8BZ72-F1
#
_cell.length_a   1.000
_cell.length_b   1.000
_cell.length_c   1.000
_cell.angle_alpha   90.00
_cell.angle_beta   90.00
_cell.angle_gamma   90.00
#
_symmetry.space_group_name_H-M   'P 1'
#
loop_
_entity.id
_entity.type
_entity.pdbx_description
1 polymer ?
#
loop_
_entity_poly.entity_id
_entity_poly.type
_entity_poly.pdbx_seq_one_letter_code
_entity_poly.pdbx_strand_id
1 'polypeptide(L)'
;MATKLVSSYNEPAIGGLIVAEVIKSTNPIEISWGQETSITFSNRTLICVTNNDVLRALARDAPKYQLYGKTPIERTQIDHWLTYTLSMEKDPADELMYLNKCLAPLTFLVANHLTIADLAVFNELFSCYEELKAVGIPVHVQRFYDLISAQPAVKNVLQGIPKEAKLGKRGTTTRGGSAEKTTERKQEGKFVDLPGAEMGKVVVRFPPEASGYLHIGHAKAALLNQYYQQAFQGKLIMRFDDTNPAKENVHFEKVILED
;
A
#
# COMPACT_ATOMS: atom_id res chain seq x y z
N MET A 1 24.94 -22.90 -2.13
CA MET A 1 24.81 -21.71 -3.00
C MET A 1 24.38 -20.56 -2.11
N ALA A 2 25.05 -19.41 -2.19
CA ALA A 2 24.74 -18.27 -1.33
C ALA A 2 23.47 -17.57 -1.82
N THR A 3 22.59 -17.20 -0.90
CA THR A 3 21.43 -16.34 -1.19
C THR A 3 21.95 -14.94 -1.48
N LYS A 4 21.48 -14.31 -2.56
CA LYS A 4 21.85 -12.94 -2.90
C LYS A 4 20.65 -12.02 -2.82
N LEU A 5 20.81 -10.88 -2.14
CA LEU A 5 19.83 -9.80 -2.06
C LEU A 5 20.41 -8.57 -2.75
N VAL A 6 19.69 -8.07 -3.75
CA VAL A 6 19.92 -6.75 -4.34
C VAL A 6 18.86 -5.81 -3.78
N SER A 7 19.26 -4.72 -3.11
CA SER A 7 18.33 -3.68 -2.65
C SER A 7 18.35 -2.48 -3.60
N SER A 8 17.17 -1.93 -3.90
CA SER A 8 17.07 -0.71 -4.71
C SER A 8 17.64 0.51 -3.96
N TYR A 9 18.34 1.39 -4.68
CA TYR A 9 18.70 2.72 -4.18
C TYR A 9 17.49 3.66 -4.07
N ASN A 10 16.45 3.46 -4.89
CA ASN A 10 15.29 4.34 -4.91
C ASN A 10 14.30 4.00 -3.80
N GLU A 11 14.15 2.71 -3.51
CA GLU A 11 13.25 2.20 -2.48
C GLU A 11 13.95 1.05 -1.73
N PRO A 12 14.79 1.37 -0.75
CA PRO A 12 15.54 0.37 0.00
C PRO A 12 14.59 -0.57 0.75
N ALA A 13 14.80 -1.89 0.63
CA ALA A 13 14.01 -2.88 1.35
C ALA A 13 14.51 -3.01 2.80
N ILE A 14 14.29 -1.98 3.61
CA ILE A 14 14.86 -1.87 4.97
C ILE A 14 14.45 -3.06 5.83
N GLY A 15 13.17 -3.45 5.81
CA GLY A 15 12.69 -4.65 6.50
C GLY A 15 13.44 -5.91 6.06
N GLY A 16 13.62 -6.09 4.75
CA GLY A 16 14.38 -7.20 4.19
C GLY A 16 15.87 -7.22 4.59
N LEU A 17 16.52 -6.05 4.58
CA LEU A 17 17.91 -5.89 5.03
C LEU A 17 18.06 -6.23 6.52
N ILE A 18 17.10 -5.83 7.35
CA ILE A 18 17.06 -6.20 8.76
C ILE A 18 16.96 -7.72 8.93
N VAL A 19 16.07 -8.38 8.19
CA VAL A 19 15.97 -9.85 8.24
C VAL A 19 17.31 -10.49 7.84
N ALA A 20 17.95 -10.00 6.78
CA ALA A 20 19.24 -10.52 6.33
C ALA A 20 20.32 -10.42 7.42
N GLU A 21 20.38 -9.31 8.16
CA GLU A 21 21.30 -9.14 9.29
C GLU A 21 20.95 -10.08 10.46
N VAL A 22 19.67 -10.26 10.79
CA VAL A 22 19.20 -11.16 11.86
C VAL A 22 19.62 -12.61 11.59
N ILE A 23 19.51 -13.08 10.35
CA ILE A 23 19.76 -14.48 10.00
C ILE A 23 21.18 -14.76 9.51
N LYS A 24 22.04 -13.75 9.42
CA LYS A 24 23.38 -13.86 8.78
C LYS A 24 24.26 -14.96 9.36
N SER A 25 24.08 -15.28 10.65
CA SER A 25 24.90 -16.27 11.35
C SER A 25 24.65 -17.71 10.88
N THR A 26 23.45 -18.01 10.39
CA THR A 26 23.06 -19.35 9.91
C THR A 26 22.82 -19.38 8.41
N ASN A 27 22.36 -18.27 7.84
CA ASN A 27 22.00 -18.12 6.43
C ASN A 27 22.75 -16.88 5.90
N PRO A 28 24.03 -17.03 5.51
CA PRO A 28 24.78 -15.90 4.97
C PRO A 28 24.16 -15.43 3.65
N ILE A 29 23.87 -14.12 3.57
CA ILE A 29 23.26 -13.47 2.41
C ILE A 29 24.24 -12.44 1.86
N GLU A 30 24.52 -12.53 0.57
CA GLU A 30 25.29 -11.53 -0.14
C GLU A 30 24.39 -10.32 -0.43
N ILE A 31 24.70 -9.18 0.17
CA ILE A 31 23.94 -7.94 -0.03
C ILE A 31 24.66 -7.07 -1.06
N SER A 32 23.92 -6.60 -2.05
CA SER A 32 24.38 -5.65 -3.06
C SER A 32 23.29 -4.61 -3.34
N TRP A 33 23.64 -3.53 -4.06
CA TRP A 33 22.73 -2.42 -4.32
C TRP A 33 22.55 -2.21 -5.83
N GLY A 34 21.33 -1.89 -6.25
CA GLY A 34 20.96 -1.78 -7.65
C GLY A 34 19.76 -0.86 -7.90
N GLN A 35 19.23 -0.90 -9.12
CA GLN A 35 18.03 -0.12 -9.48
C GLN A 35 16.74 -0.77 -8.98
N GLU A 36 16.68 -2.09 -9.00
CA GLU A 36 15.52 -2.88 -8.59
C GLU A 36 15.88 -3.80 -7.42
N THR A 37 14.91 -4.04 -6.55
CA THR A 37 15.06 -5.00 -5.45
C THR A 37 14.81 -6.40 -5.97
N SER A 38 15.74 -7.32 -5.72
CA SER A 38 15.58 -8.72 -6.13
C SER A 38 16.27 -9.68 -5.16
N ILE A 39 15.77 -10.90 -5.09
CA ILE A 39 16.35 -11.98 -4.30
C ILE A 39 16.61 -13.21 -5.17
N THR A 40 17.82 -13.75 -5.07
CA THR A 40 18.26 -14.93 -5.80
C THR A 40 18.51 -16.08 -4.84
N PHE A 41 17.79 -17.18 -5.04
CA PHE A 41 18.04 -18.46 -4.38
C PHE A 41 18.51 -19.48 -5.41
N SER A 42 19.72 -20.00 -5.22
CA SER A 42 20.37 -20.89 -6.18
C SER A 42 20.40 -20.26 -7.58
N ASN A 43 19.56 -20.70 -8.51
CA ASN A 43 19.50 -20.22 -9.89
C ASN A 43 18.19 -19.50 -10.24
N ARG A 44 17.35 -19.21 -9.26
CA ARG A 44 16.07 -18.51 -9.45
C ARG A 44 16.12 -17.14 -8.81
N THR A 45 15.84 -16.12 -9.60
CA THR A 45 15.74 -14.74 -9.14
C THR A 45 14.29 -14.32 -9.13
N LEU A 46 13.85 -13.79 -7.99
CA LEU A 46 12.57 -13.10 -7.84
C LEU A 46 12.84 -11.60 -7.85
N ILE A 47 12.24 -10.90 -8.80
CA ILE A 47 12.16 -9.43 -8.77
C ILE A 47 11.08 -9.07 -7.75
N CYS A 48 11.46 -8.37 -6.69
CA CYS A 48 10.58 -8.02 -5.58
C CYS A 48 9.88 -6.70 -5.90
N VAL A 49 8.55 -6.71 -5.86
CA VAL A 49 7.75 -5.51 -6.10
C VAL A 49 7.65 -4.69 -4.81
N THR A 50 7.63 -5.37 -3.67
CA THR A 50 7.49 -4.74 -2.36
C THR A 50 8.52 -5.29 -1.37
N ASN A 51 8.79 -4.54 -0.31
CA ASN A 51 9.58 -5.03 0.83
C ASN A 51 8.99 -6.33 1.43
N ASN A 52 7.67 -6.51 1.35
CA ASN A 52 6.99 -7.71 1.82
C ASN A 52 7.43 -8.98 1.06
N ASP A 53 7.80 -8.89 -0.22
CA ASP A 53 8.30 -10.04 -0.98
C ASP A 53 9.65 -10.53 -0.43
N VAL A 54 10.55 -9.58 -0.12
CA VAL A 54 11.86 -9.87 0.48
C VAL A 54 11.68 -10.49 1.87
N LEU A 55 10.83 -9.87 2.70
CA LEU A 55 10.52 -10.36 4.04
C LEU A 55 10.01 -11.80 4.03
N ARG A 56 9.03 -12.11 3.17
CA ARG A 56 8.48 -13.46 3.03
C ARG A 56 9.52 -14.46 2.54
N ALA A 57 10.34 -14.07 1.57
CA ALA A 57 11.34 -14.95 1.00
C ALA A 57 12.43 -15.32 2.02
N LEU A 58 12.99 -14.33 2.73
CA LEU A 58 14.02 -14.55 3.73
C LEU A 58 13.51 -15.28 4.97
N ALA A 59 12.30 -14.94 5.45
CA ALA A 59 11.74 -15.62 6.61
C ALA A 59 11.41 -17.11 6.34
N ARG A 60 11.09 -17.46 5.08
CA ARG A 60 10.91 -18.86 4.65
C ARG A 60 12.22 -19.61 4.50
N ASP A 61 13.30 -18.94 4.12
CA ASP A 61 14.65 -19.52 4.02
C ASP A 61 15.27 -19.81 5.41
N ALA A 62 14.80 -19.11 6.45
CA ALA A 62 15.32 -19.22 7.81
C ALA A 62 14.25 -19.63 8.83
N PRO A 63 13.60 -20.81 8.70
CA PRO A 63 12.47 -21.22 9.55
C PRO A 63 12.85 -21.38 11.04
N LYS A 64 14.14 -21.57 11.35
CA LYS A 64 14.68 -21.67 12.71
C LYS A 64 14.36 -20.43 13.56
N TYR A 65 14.33 -19.24 12.94
CA TYR A 65 14.06 -17.97 13.63
C TYR A 65 12.57 -17.68 13.79
N GLN A 66 11.71 -18.47 13.13
CA GLN A 66 10.25 -18.36 13.26
C GLN A 66 9.71 -16.95 12.93
N LEU A 67 10.43 -16.19 12.11
CA LEU A 67 10.06 -14.82 11.72
C LEU A 67 8.73 -14.76 10.97
N TYR A 68 8.27 -15.89 10.43
CA TYR A 68 6.98 -16.05 9.75
C TYR A 68 5.99 -16.90 10.56
N GLY A 69 6.14 -17.00 11.89
CA GLY A 69 5.23 -17.75 12.75
C GLY A 69 5.37 -19.29 12.65
N LYS A 70 5.03 -19.96 13.74
CA LYS A 70 5.00 -21.42 13.86
C LYS A 70 3.66 -22.00 13.46
N THR A 71 2.57 -21.35 13.91
CA THR A 71 1.21 -21.86 13.72
C THR A 71 0.53 -21.25 12.49
N PRO A 72 -0.50 -21.90 11.93
CA PRO A 72 -1.33 -21.29 10.89
C PRO A 72 -1.93 -19.95 11.34
N ILE A 73 -2.34 -19.83 12.60
CA ILE A 73 -2.94 -18.62 13.17
C ILE A 73 -1.92 -17.47 13.16
N GLU A 74 -0.70 -17.71 13.64
CA GLU A 74 0.36 -16.69 13.62
C GLU A 74 0.70 -16.27 12.20
N ARG A 75 0.77 -17.21 11.24
CA ARG A 75 1.00 -16.90 9.83
C ARG A 75 -0.09 -16.01 9.25
N THR A 76 -1.35 -16.32 9.54
CA THR A 76 -2.49 -15.50 9.12
C THR A 76 -2.44 -14.10 9.71
N GLN A 77 -2.09 -13.97 10.99
CA GLN A 77 -1.91 -12.65 11.63
C GLN A 77 -0.74 -11.88 11.03
N ILE A 78 0.35 -12.55 10.67
CA ILE A 78 1.49 -11.92 9.99
C ILE A 78 1.07 -11.43 8.61
N ASP A 79 0.38 -12.25 7.82
CA ASP A 79 -0.11 -11.86 6.49
C ASP A 79 -1.13 -10.71 6.54
N HIS A 80 -1.93 -10.63 7.62
CA HIS A 80 -2.78 -9.46 7.88
C HIS A 80 -1.94 -8.18 7.95
N TRP A 81 -0.88 -8.17 8.75
CA TRP A 81 -0.02 -6.97 8.89
C TRP A 81 0.78 -6.65 7.63
N LEU A 82 1.21 -7.67 6.87
CA LEU A 82 1.81 -7.46 5.55
C LEU A 82 0.81 -6.84 4.56
N THR A 83 -0.47 -7.20 4.65
CA THR A 83 -1.50 -6.58 3.82
C THR A 83 -1.78 -5.14 4.27
N TYR A 84 -1.86 -4.91 5.57
CA TYR A 84 -2.05 -3.58 6.17
C TYR A 84 -0.99 -2.56 5.71
N THR A 85 0.27 -2.97 5.55
CA THR A 85 1.32 -2.05 5.07
C THR A 85 1.14 -1.62 3.62
N LEU A 86 0.43 -2.42 2.82
CA LEU A 86 0.12 -2.07 1.43
C LEU A 86 -1.03 -1.05 1.33
N SER A 87 -1.84 -0.91 2.39
CA SER A 87 -2.97 0.02 2.41
C SER A 87 -2.66 1.39 3.02
N MET A 88 -1.51 1.60 3.65
CA MET A 88 -1.19 2.91 4.26
C MET A 88 -1.13 3.99 3.17
N GLU A 89 -2.07 4.93 3.13
CA GLU A 89 -2.09 5.99 2.10
C GLU A 89 -1.18 7.18 2.46
N LYS A 90 -1.31 8.31 1.74
CA LYS A 90 -0.54 9.53 2.01
C LYS A 90 -0.99 10.24 3.29
N ASP A 91 -2.25 10.07 3.69
CA ASP A 91 -2.80 10.57 4.94
C ASP A 91 -3.26 9.40 5.81
N PRO A 92 -2.33 8.76 6.56
CA PRO A 92 -2.59 7.49 7.23
C PRO A 92 -3.23 7.67 8.62
N ALA A 93 -4.07 8.69 8.82
CA ALA A 93 -4.58 9.03 10.15
C ALA A 93 -5.39 7.88 10.76
N ASP A 94 -6.34 7.33 10.00
CA ASP A 94 -7.20 6.23 10.45
C ASP A 94 -6.39 4.93 10.64
N GLU A 95 -5.47 4.63 9.72
CA GLU A 95 -4.56 3.49 9.80
C GLU A 95 -3.69 3.58 11.06
N LEU A 96 -3.12 4.75 11.36
CA LEU A 96 -2.33 4.96 12.56
C LEU A 96 -3.13 4.84 13.84
N MET A 97 -4.38 5.32 13.87
CA MET A 97 -5.26 5.11 15.02
C MET A 97 -5.60 3.63 15.22
N TYR A 98 -5.85 2.89 14.13
CA TYR A 98 -6.05 1.44 14.18
C TYR A 98 -4.81 0.72 14.72
N LEU A 99 -3.63 1.00 14.16
CA LEU A 99 -2.36 0.43 14.61
C LEU A 99 -2.10 0.75 16.08
N ASN A 100 -2.33 1.99 16.51
CA ASN A 100 -2.16 2.40 17.91
C ASN A 100 -3.06 1.60 18.85
N LYS A 101 -4.32 1.38 18.49
CA LYS A 101 -5.26 0.57 19.27
C LYS A 101 -4.80 -0.88 19.36
N CYS A 102 -4.35 -1.47 18.25
CA CYS A 102 -3.81 -2.83 18.24
C CYS A 102 -2.54 -2.98 19.08
N LEU A 103 -1.66 -1.97 19.07
CA LEU A 103 -0.40 -1.99 19.81
C LEU A 103 -0.56 -1.73 21.32
N ALA A 104 -1.70 -1.22 21.77
CA ALA A 104 -1.92 -0.88 23.19
C ALA A 104 -1.64 -2.07 24.14
N PRO A 105 -2.17 -3.29 23.90
CA PRO A 105 -1.86 -4.45 24.75
C PRO A 105 -0.63 -5.26 24.28
N LEU A 106 0.00 -4.91 23.16
CA LEU A 106 1.02 -5.75 22.51
C LEU A 106 2.42 -5.17 22.68
N THR A 107 3.44 -6.03 22.75
CA THR A 107 4.86 -5.61 22.62
C THR A 107 5.34 -5.78 21.17
N PHE A 108 5.03 -6.92 20.58
CA PHE A 108 5.21 -7.25 19.16
C PHE A 108 3.85 -7.54 18.55
N LEU A 109 3.68 -7.31 17.25
CA LEU A 109 2.41 -7.46 16.55
C LEU A 109 1.88 -8.90 16.57
N VAL A 110 2.79 -9.88 16.50
CA VAL A 110 2.44 -11.30 16.46
C VAL A 110 3.45 -12.14 17.27
N ALA A 111 3.00 -13.26 17.84
CA ALA A 111 3.82 -14.29 18.46
C ALA A 111 4.70 -13.88 19.67
N ASN A 112 4.53 -12.68 20.23
CA ASN A 112 5.30 -12.15 21.37
C ASN A 112 6.83 -12.09 21.13
N HIS A 113 7.27 -12.08 19.87
CA HIS A 113 8.67 -11.88 19.49
C HIS A 113 8.75 -11.16 18.15
N LEU A 114 9.94 -10.74 17.75
CA LEU A 114 10.15 -10.08 16.46
C LEU A 114 9.73 -11.01 15.30
N THR A 115 8.85 -10.52 14.43
CA THR A 115 8.40 -11.19 13.21
C THR A 115 8.51 -10.26 12.01
N ILE A 116 8.28 -10.80 10.81
CA ILE A 116 8.22 -9.96 9.60
C ILE A 116 7.03 -8.99 9.60
N ALA A 117 6.00 -9.22 10.41
CA ALA A 117 4.91 -8.25 10.59
C ALA A 117 5.45 -6.94 11.19
N ASP A 118 6.26 -7.06 12.25
CA ASP A 118 6.86 -5.91 12.92
C ASP A 118 7.79 -5.14 11.98
N LEU A 119 8.59 -5.87 11.21
CA LEU A 119 9.56 -5.29 10.27
C LEU A 119 8.87 -4.65 9.05
N ALA A 120 7.73 -5.17 8.61
CA ALA A 120 6.94 -4.55 7.55
C ALA A 120 6.34 -3.23 8.02
N VAL A 121 5.68 -3.22 9.19
CA VAL A 121 5.09 -1.99 9.75
C VAL A 121 6.19 -0.97 10.06
N PHE A 122 7.32 -1.42 10.61
CA PHE A 122 8.47 -0.56 10.83
C PHE A 122 9.00 0.07 9.54
N ASN A 123 9.09 -0.68 8.44
CA ASN A 123 9.53 -0.17 7.14
C ASN A 123 8.67 1.01 6.66
N GLU A 124 7.35 0.89 6.78
CA GLU A 124 6.43 1.95 6.39
C GLU A 124 6.55 3.17 7.33
N LEU A 125 6.52 2.94 8.64
CA LEU A 125 6.68 4.01 9.63
C LEU A 125 8.01 4.74 9.47
N PHE A 126 9.10 4.01 9.20
CA PHE A 126 10.41 4.60 8.98
C PHE A 126 10.44 5.49 7.74
N SER A 127 9.73 5.10 6.68
CA SER A 127 9.68 5.84 5.42
C SER A 127 8.92 7.16 5.53
N CYS A 128 7.93 7.26 6.42
CA CYS A 128 7.17 8.49 6.63
C CYS A 128 7.43 9.16 7.99
N TYR A 129 8.44 8.73 8.74
CA TYR A 129 8.62 9.12 10.14
C TYR A 129 8.67 10.64 10.36
N GLU A 130 9.42 11.38 9.53
CA GLU A 130 9.53 12.84 9.66
C GLU A 130 8.20 13.56 9.39
N GLU A 131 7.42 13.06 8.42
CA GLU A 131 6.08 13.59 8.12
C GLU A 131 5.12 13.31 9.29
N LEU A 132 5.15 12.08 9.83
CA LEU A 132 4.33 11.70 10.97
C LEU A 132 4.70 12.47 12.24
N LYS A 133 5.98 12.76 12.45
CA LYS A 133 6.46 13.54 13.60
C LYS A 133 5.95 14.98 13.56
N ALA A 134 5.77 15.56 12.38
CA ALA A 134 5.20 16.90 12.22
C ALA A 134 3.70 16.96 12.58
N VAL A 135 2.95 15.87 12.33
CA VAL A 135 1.51 15.76 12.62
C VAL A 135 1.24 15.28 14.05
N GLY A 136 2.13 14.44 14.59
CA GLY A 136 2.02 13.84 15.91
C GLY A 136 1.82 12.32 15.83
N ILE A 137 2.75 11.57 16.44
CA ILE A 137 2.72 10.10 16.42
C ILE A 137 1.97 9.58 17.66
N PRO A 138 0.98 8.69 17.51
CA PRO A 138 0.30 8.08 18.64
C PRO A 138 1.24 7.33 19.59
N VAL A 139 0.97 7.38 20.89
CA VAL A 139 1.89 6.91 21.95
C VAL A 139 2.34 5.45 21.81
N HIS A 140 1.44 4.52 21.46
CA HIS A 140 1.80 3.11 21.35
C HIS A 140 2.56 2.81 20.06
N VAL A 141 2.29 3.58 19.00
CA VAL A 141 3.05 3.55 17.73
C VAL A 141 4.46 4.06 17.96
N GLN A 142 4.63 5.19 18.65
CA GLN A 142 5.95 5.73 19.00
C GLN A 142 6.75 4.72 19.82
N ARG A 143 6.15 4.18 20.90
CA ARG A 143 6.79 3.14 21.73
C ARG A 143 7.22 1.92 20.91
N PHE A 144 6.37 1.45 19.99
CA PHE A 144 6.70 0.35 19.09
C PHE A 144 7.85 0.71 18.15
N TYR A 145 7.82 1.89 17.54
CA TYR A 145 8.89 2.37 16.67
C TYR A 145 10.24 2.42 17.40
N ASP A 146 10.25 2.94 18.63
CA ASP A 146 11.44 3.03 19.47
C ASP A 146 11.97 1.62 19.83
N LEU A 147 11.07 0.68 20.15
CA LEU A 147 11.43 -0.70 20.46
C LEU A 147 12.13 -1.40 19.28
N ILE A 148 11.58 -1.25 18.07
CA ILE A 148 12.16 -1.88 16.87
C ILE A 148 13.45 -1.17 16.47
N SER A 149 13.49 0.17 16.53
CA SER A 149 14.70 0.97 16.26
C SER A 149 15.85 0.66 17.22
N ALA A 150 15.54 0.27 18.46
CA ALA A 150 16.53 -0.05 19.46
C ALA A 150 17.29 -1.36 19.19
N GLN A 151 16.74 -2.26 18.34
CA GLN A 151 17.30 -3.58 18.09
C GLN A 151 18.69 -3.49 17.44
N PRO A 152 19.67 -4.33 17.85
CA PRO A 152 21.04 -4.28 17.32
C PRO A 152 21.10 -4.46 15.81
N ALA A 153 20.35 -5.42 15.26
CA ALA A 153 20.29 -5.67 13.82
C ALA A 153 19.75 -4.45 13.04
N VAL A 154 18.75 -3.76 13.60
CA VAL A 154 18.16 -2.56 12.99
C VAL A 154 19.18 -1.42 12.97
N LYS A 155 19.86 -1.16 14.10
CA LYS A 155 20.92 -0.14 14.17
C LYS A 155 22.04 -0.40 13.17
N ASN A 156 22.52 -1.65 13.09
CA ASN A 156 23.58 -2.04 12.15
C ASN A 156 23.17 -1.78 10.71
N VAL A 157 21.95 -2.16 10.33
CA VAL A 157 21.44 -1.95 8.97
C VAL A 157 21.30 -0.46 8.68
N LEU A 158 20.65 0.31 9.55
CA LEU A 158 20.43 1.74 9.32
C LEU A 158 21.74 2.53 9.20
N GLN A 159 22.80 2.13 9.91
CA GLN A 159 24.14 2.72 9.79
C GLN A 159 24.87 2.31 8.50
N GLY A 160 24.54 1.14 7.95
CA GLY A 160 25.15 0.57 6.75
C GLY A 160 24.46 0.93 5.43
N ILE A 161 23.35 1.69 5.46
CA ILE A 161 22.67 2.12 4.23
C ILE A 161 23.54 3.17 3.51
N PRO A 162 23.81 3.01 2.19
CA PRO A 162 24.53 3.99 1.40
C PRO A 162 23.84 5.36 1.41
N LYS A 163 24.62 6.44 1.41
CA LYS A 163 24.08 7.83 1.43
C LYS A 163 23.28 8.17 0.18
N GLU A 164 23.53 7.45 -0.90
CA GLU A 164 22.88 7.56 -2.20
C GLU A 164 21.46 6.95 -2.19
N ALA A 165 21.15 6.11 -1.20
CA ALA A 165 19.84 5.51 -1.06
C ALA A 165 18.82 6.57 -0.60
N LYS A 166 17.67 6.63 -1.26
CA LYS A 166 16.59 7.53 -0.89
C LYS A 166 15.82 6.93 0.29
N LEU A 167 16.15 7.34 1.51
CA LEU A 167 15.32 7.08 2.68
C LEU A 167 14.14 8.05 2.68
N GLY A 168 12.92 7.51 2.80
CA GLY A 168 11.73 8.30 3.11
C GLY A 168 11.16 9.19 1.99
N LYS A 169 11.34 8.80 0.72
CA LYS A 169 10.48 9.30 -0.35
C LYS A 169 9.82 8.12 -1.00
N ARG A 170 8.50 8.01 -0.79
CA ARG A 170 7.64 7.05 -1.46
C ARG A 170 7.85 7.22 -2.97
N GLY A 171 8.74 6.41 -3.55
CA GLY A 171 8.84 6.25 -4.98
C GLY A 171 7.48 5.72 -5.40
N THR A 172 6.79 6.43 -6.29
CA THR A 172 5.67 5.82 -6.99
C THR A 172 6.19 4.53 -7.59
N THR A 173 5.74 3.39 -7.09
CA THR A 173 5.86 2.09 -7.77
C THR A 173 4.99 2.15 -9.01
N THR A 174 5.47 2.91 -9.98
CA THR A 174 5.09 2.76 -11.37
C THR A 174 5.74 1.47 -11.82
N ARG A 175 4.89 0.46 -12.03
CA ARG A 175 5.19 -0.73 -12.83
C ARG A 175 6.19 -0.35 -13.93
N GLY A 176 7.28 -1.12 -14.00
CA GLY A 176 8.37 -0.91 -14.93
C GLY A 176 7.90 -0.61 -16.35
N GLY A 177 8.39 0.51 -16.86
CA GLY A 177 8.38 0.88 -18.26
C GLY A 177 9.58 1.81 -18.45
N SER A 178 10.61 1.29 -19.11
CA SER A 178 11.81 2.01 -19.53
C SER A 178 11.48 3.40 -20.08
N ALA A 179 12.27 4.39 -19.69
CA ALA A 179 12.18 5.76 -20.18
C ALA A 179 12.47 5.81 -21.69
N GLU A 180 11.43 5.68 -22.50
CA GLU A 180 11.35 6.35 -23.79
C GLU A 180 10.52 7.63 -23.63
N LYS A 181 10.92 8.62 -24.41
CA LYS A 181 10.46 10.01 -24.44
C LYS A 181 8.96 10.16 -24.16
N THR A 182 8.67 11.18 -23.36
CA THR A 182 7.40 11.86 -23.14
C THR A 182 6.33 11.49 -24.17
N THR A 183 5.57 10.46 -23.85
CA THR A 183 4.26 10.23 -24.46
C THR A 183 3.31 9.96 -23.30
N GLU A 184 2.26 10.77 -23.23
CA GLU A 184 1.16 10.70 -22.29
C GLU A 184 0.83 9.24 -21.95
N ARG A 185 0.74 8.90 -20.65
CA ARG A 185 0.15 7.63 -20.24
C ARG A 185 -1.25 7.58 -20.85
N LYS A 186 -1.42 6.79 -21.90
CA LYS A 186 -2.75 6.45 -22.40
C LYS A 186 -3.47 5.78 -21.23
N GLN A 187 -4.46 6.48 -20.70
CA GLN A 187 -5.53 5.85 -19.93
C GLN A 187 -6.04 4.70 -20.80
N GLU A 188 -5.73 3.47 -20.42
CA GLU A 188 -6.31 2.30 -21.07
C GLU A 188 -7.81 2.32 -20.74
N GLY A 189 -8.59 2.59 -21.77
CA GLY A 189 -9.93 3.18 -21.66
C GLY A 189 -9.88 4.65 -22.05
N LYS A 190 -9.55 4.93 -23.32
CA LYS A 190 -9.68 6.28 -23.87
C LYS A 190 -11.16 6.66 -23.72
N PHE A 191 -11.48 7.52 -22.75
CA PHE A 191 -12.82 8.07 -22.63
C PHE A 191 -13.18 8.67 -23.99
N VAL A 192 -14.34 8.29 -24.52
CA VAL A 192 -14.71 8.64 -25.88
C VAL A 192 -14.87 10.15 -25.95
N ASP A 193 -14.13 10.81 -26.84
CA ASP A 193 -14.33 12.23 -27.11
C ASP A 193 -15.76 12.43 -27.64
N LEU A 194 -16.45 13.43 -27.11
CA LEU A 194 -17.80 13.78 -27.56
C LEU A 194 -17.70 14.65 -28.83
N PRO A 195 -17.99 14.12 -30.03
CA PRO A 195 -17.86 14.90 -31.26
C PRO A 195 -18.84 16.07 -31.25
N GLY A 196 -18.33 17.29 -31.44
CA GLY A 196 -19.14 18.52 -31.42
C GLY A 196 -19.48 19.05 -30.02
N ALA A 197 -18.88 18.49 -28.96
CA ALA A 197 -19.02 19.06 -27.62
C ALA A 197 -18.31 20.42 -27.52
N GLU A 198 -19.06 21.44 -27.12
CA GLU A 198 -18.53 22.77 -26.81
C GLU A 198 -18.32 22.91 -25.29
N MET A 199 -17.23 23.58 -24.90
CA MET A 199 -16.95 23.89 -23.50
C MET A 199 -18.10 24.70 -22.88
N GLY A 200 -18.55 24.30 -21.69
CA GLY A 200 -19.66 24.92 -20.98
C GLY A 200 -21.06 24.46 -21.43
N LYS A 201 -21.18 23.70 -22.54
CA LYS A 201 -22.48 23.27 -23.08
C LYS A 201 -22.82 21.80 -22.86
N VAL A 202 -21.87 20.98 -22.42
CA VAL A 202 -22.11 19.56 -22.16
C VAL A 202 -23.02 19.39 -20.93
N VAL A 203 -24.08 18.61 -21.07
CA VAL A 203 -24.98 18.24 -19.97
C VAL A 203 -25.07 16.73 -19.91
N VAL A 204 -24.64 16.16 -18.79
CA VAL A 204 -24.70 14.73 -18.51
C VAL A 204 -25.73 14.47 -17.42
N ARG A 205 -26.32 13.27 -17.43
CA ARG A 205 -27.34 12.89 -16.45
C ARG A 205 -26.98 11.59 -15.75
N PHE A 206 -27.20 11.56 -14.45
CA PHE A 206 -27.19 10.34 -13.66
C PHE A 206 -28.65 10.03 -13.26
N PRO A 207 -29.27 9.00 -13.87
CA PRO A 207 -30.65 8.64 -13.59
C PRO A 207 -30.74 7.36 -12.75
N PRO A 208 -30.63 7.44 -11.41
CA PRO A 208 -30.85 6.29 -10.57
C PRO A 208 -32.33 5.92 -10.52
N GLU A 209 -32.64 4.63 -10.55
CA GLU A 209 -33.98 4.11 -10.25
C GLU A 209 -34.14 3.95 -8.73
N ALA A 210 -35.22 4.47 -8.16
CA ALA A 210 -35.52 4.38 -6.73
C ALA A 210 -36.08 3.01 -6.30
N SER A 211 -35.58 1.93 -6.90
CA SER A 211 -36.05 0.55 -6.68
C SER A 211 -35.10 -0.29 -5.81
N GLY A 212 -33.92 0.24 -5.45
CA GLY A 212 -32.93 -0.43 -4.60
C GLY A 212 -31.75 0.46 -4.23
N TYR A 213 -30.78 -0.12 -3.49
CA TYR A 213 -29.57 0.59 -3.06
C TYR A 213 -28.57 0.78 -4.21
N LEU A 214 -27.79 1.86 -4.15
CA LEU A 214 -26.66 2.03 -5.04
C LEU A 214 -25.63 0.93 -4.83
N HIS A 215 -24.89 0.61 -5.88
CA HIS A 215 -23.81 -0.38 -5.85
C HIS A 215 -22.68 0.10 -6.75
N ILE A 216 -21.58 -0.64 -6.81
CA ILE A 216 -20.37 -0.23 -7.55
C ILE A 216 -20.60 0.12 -9.03
N GLY A 217 -21.64 -0.46 -9.64
CA GLY A 217 -22.03 -0.14 -11.02
C GLY A 217 -22.59 1.28 -11.15
N HIS A 218 -23.42 1.70 -10.19
CA HIS A 218 -23.93 3.07 -10.10
C HIS A 218 -22.80 4.07 -9.86
N ALA A 219 -21.88 3.76 -8.94
CA ALA A 219 -20.71 4.59 -8.69
C ALA A 219 -19.87 4.79 -9.97
N LYS A 220 -19.65 3.72 -10.76
CA LYS A 220 -18.95 3.82 -12.05
C LYS A 220 -19.65 4.75 -13.03
N ALA A 221 -20.98 4.70 -13.12
CA ALA A 221 -21.75 5.57 -14.01
C ALA A 221 -21.73 7.04 -13.53
N ALA A 222 -21.84 7.27 -12.22
CA ALA A 222 -21.75 8.60 -11.62
C ALA A 222 -20.37 9.24 -11.86
N LEU A 223 -19.29 8.50 -11.59
CA LEU A 223 -17.91 8.95 -11.82
C LEU A 223 -17.62 9.24 -13.29
N LEU A 224 -18.14 8.42 -14.21
CA LEU A 224 -18.01 8.66 -15.65
C LEU A 224 -18.71 9.95 -16.08
N ASN A 225 -19.92 10.18 -15.58
CA ASN A 225 -20.65 11.42 -15.87
C ASN A 225 -19.91 12.62 -15.27
N GLN A 226 -19.45 12.54 -14.02
CA GLN A 226 -18.66 13.59 -13.39
C GLN A 226 -17.39 13.91 -14.18
N TYR A 227 -16.70 12.91 -14.73
CA TYR A 227 -15.54 13.11 -15.60
C TYR A 227 -15.87 14.01 -16.79
N TYR A 228 -16.96 13.74 -17.53
CA TYR A 228 -17.37 14.58 -18.66
C TYR A 228 -17.83 15.98 -18.24
N GLN A 229 -18.50 16.09 -17.09
CA GLN A 229 -18.88 17.36 -16.51
C GLN A 229 -17.64 18.22 -16.23
N GLN A 230 -16.60 17.66 -15.62
CA GLN A 230 -15.35 18.37 -15.31
C GLN A 230 -14.54 18.68 -16.58
N ALA A 231 -14.37 17.70 -17.48
CA ALA A 231 -13.57 17.83 -18.69
C ALA A 231 -14.09 18.92 -19.64
N PHE A 232 -15.42 19.06 -19.75
CA PHE A 232 -16.06 20.02 -20.65
C PHE A 232 -16.62 21.26 -19.94
N GLN A 233 -16.34 21.45 -18.64
CA GLN A 233 -16.96 22.51 -17.82
C GLN A 233 -18.50 22.50 -17.92
N GLY A 234 -19.07 21.31 -18.06
CA GLY A 234 -20.49 21.08 -18.28
C GLY A 234 -21.29 21.04 -16.98
N LYS A 235 -22.50 20.48 -17.07
CA LYS A 235 -23.41 20.25 -15.94
C LYS A 235 -23.72 18.77 -15.77
N LEU A 236 -23.80 18.33 -14.52
CA LEU A 236 -24.31 17.02 -14.14
C LEU A 236 -25.69 17.19 -13.51
N ILE A 237 -26.69 16.48 -14.06
CA ILE A 237 -28.05 16.47 -13.54
C ILE A 237 -28.32 15.12 -12.92
N MET A 238 -28.68 15.12 -11.64
CA MET A 238 -29.29 13.96 -11.00
C MET A 238 -30.80 14.03 -11.20
N ARG A 239 -31.37 12.98 -11.80
CA ARG A 239 -32.82 12.90 -12.05
C ARG A 239 -33.26 11.47 -11.84
N PHE A 240 -34.05 11.21 -10.81
CA PHE A 240 -34.63 9.88 -10.60
C PHE A 240 -35.42 9.40 -11.83
N ASP A 241 -35.18 8.15 -12.20
CA ASP A 241 -35.89 7.50 -13.29
C ASP A 241 -37.13 6.80 -12.72
N ASP A 242 -38.29 7.46 -12.89
CA ASP A 242 -39.61 6.98 -12.44
C ASP A 242 -40.33 6.34 -13.63
N THR A 243 -39.87 5.14 -14.01
CA THR A 243 -40.48 4.36 -15.09
C THR A 243 -41.34 3.21 -14.58
N ASN A 244 -41.26 2.88 -13.29
CA ASN A 244 -41.99 1.77 -12.69
C ASN A 244 -42.51 2.10 -11.28
N PRO A 245 -43.68 2.76 -11.18
CA PRO A 245 -44.27 3.20 -9.92
C PRO A 245 -44.52 2.08 -8.90
N ALA A 246 -44.58 0.82 -9.33
CA ALA A 246 -44.83 -0.33 -8.45
C ALA A 246 -43.58 -0.80 -7.68
N LYS A 247 -42.38 -0.39 -8.12
CA LYS A 247 -41.10 -0.81 -7.51
C LYS A 247 -40.37 0.33 -6.80
N GLU A 248 -40.89 1.54 -6.92
CA GLU A 248 -40.25 2.73 -6.38
C GLU A 248 -40.65 2.97 -4.92
N ASN A 249 -39.67 3.41 -4.12
CA ASN A 249 -39.89 3.69 -2.71
C ASN A 249 -39.13 4.96 -2.31
N VAL A 250 -39.83 5.88 -1.65
CA VAL A 250 -39.28 7.12 -1.08
C VAL A 250 -38.09 6.86 -0.15
N HIS A 251 -38.04 5.69 0.49
CA HIS A 251 -36.88 5.25 1.27
C HIS A 251 -35.61 5.18 0.43
N PHE A 252 -35.68 4.56 -0.76
CA PHE A 252 -34.52 4.44 -1.63
C PHE A 252 -34.13 5.78 -2.25
N GLU A 253 -35.08 6.66 -2.58
CA GLU A 253 -34.76 8.02 -3.03
C GLU A 253 -33.91 8.78 -2.02
N LYS A 254 -34.26 8.70 -0.73
CA LYS A 254 -33.52 9.38 0.34
C LYS A 254 -32.11 8.82 0.49
N VAL A 255 -31.96 7.50 0.51
CA VAL A 255 -30.63 6.87 0.64
C VAL A 255 -29.75 7.18 -0.56
N ILE A 256 -30.31 7.13 -1.78
CA ILE A 256 -29.58 7.45 -3.02
C ILE A 256 -29.13 8.93 -3.06
N LEU A 257 -29.84 9.84 -2.40
CA LEU A 257 -29.44 11.25 -2.28
C LEU A 257 -28.35 11.48 -1.22
N GLU A 258 -28.28 10.63 -0.20
CA GLU A 258 -27.27 10.71 0.88
C GLU A 258 -25.92 10.10 0.45
N ASP A 259 -25.95 9.05 -0.39
CA ASP A 259 -24.78 8.37 -0.97
C ASP A 259 -24.06 9.20 -2.06
#